data_AF-A0A3G1L2K3-F1
#
_entry.id   AF-A0A3G1L2K3-F1
#
_cell.length_a   1.000
_cell.length_b   1.000
_cell.length_c   1.000
_cell.angle_alpha   90.00
_cell.angle_beta   90.00
_cell.angle_gamma   90.00
#
_symmetry.space_group_name_H-M   'P 1'
#
loop_
_entity.id
_entity.type
_entity.pdbx_description
1 polymer ?
#
loop_
_entity_poly.entity_id
_entity_poly.type
_entity_poly.pdbx_seq_one_letter_code
_entity_poly.pdbx_strand_id
1 'polypeptide(L)' 'MTVTDKERKIIELIRSTGFGELKIVIQDQEPVRIEEITKSIKL' A
#
# COMPACT_ATOMS: atom_id res chain seq x y z
N MET A 1 3.39 6.73 18.44
CA MET A 1 4.25 6.50 17.27
C MET A 1 3.91 7.55 16.23
N THR A 2 4.91 8.28 15.73
CA THR A 2 4.74 9.25 14.65
C THR A 2 4.93 8.53 13.33
N VAL A 3 3.96 8.65 12.44
CA VAL A 3 3.95 8.01 11.13
C VAL A 3 4.44 9.03 10.11
N THR A 4 5.40 8.66 9.26
CA THR A 4 5.87 9.54 8.19
C THR A 4 4.77 9.75 7.14
N ASP A 5 4.88 10.80 6.33
CA ASP A 5 3.89 11.06 5.28
C ASP A 5 3.80 9.93 4.25
N LYS A 6 4.92 9.23 3.99
CA LYS A 6 4.94 8.08 3.08
C LYS A 6 4.20 6.87 3.65
N GLU A 7 4.42 6.58 4.92
CA GLU A 7 3.70 5.52 5.62
C GLU A 7 2.20 5.84 5.74
N ARG A 8 1.84 7.11 6.00
CA ARG A 8 0.44 7.55 6.01
C ARG A 8 -0.25 7.24 4.68
N LYS A 9 0.39 7.55 3.54
CA LYS A 9 -0.15 7.25 2.21
C LYS A 9 -0.39 5.75 1.99
N ILE A 10 0.50 4.89 2.48
CA ILE A 10 0.32 3.43 2.39
C ILE A 10 -0.90 3.00 3.19
N ILE A 11 -1.03 3.49 4.42
CA ILE A 11 -2.15 3.15 5.30
C ILE A 11 -3.47 3.59 4.67
N GLU A 12 -3.52 4.79 4.08
CA GLU A 12 -4.67 5.29 3.35
C GLU A 12 -5.02 4.42 2.13
N LEU A 13 -4.01 4.04 1.34
CA LEU A 13 -4.16 3.12 0.20
C LEU A 13 -4.77 1.78 0.64
N ILE A 14 -4.17 1.11 1.63
CA ILE A 14 -4.66 -0.16 2.17
C ILE A 14 -6.12 -0.05 2.62
N ARG A 15 -6.48 1.04 3.30
CA ARG A 15 -7.85 1.26 3.77
C ARG A 15 -8.84 1.55 2.63
N SER A 16 -8.38 2.16 1.54
CA SER A 16 -9.21 2.48 0.38
C SER A 16 -9.41 1.31 -0.59
N THR A 17 -8.45 0.37 -0.68
CA THR A 17 -8.48 -0.70 -1.68
C THR A 17 -9.68 -1.62 -1.52
N GLY A 18 -10.21 -1.79 -0.30
CA GLY A 18 -11.41 -2.59 -0.02
C GLY A 18 -11.21 -4.10 -0.22
N PHE A 19 -10.83 -4.53 -1.43
CA PHE A 19 -10.47 -5.89 -1.81
C PHE A 19 -9.48 -5.87 -2.98
N GLY A 20 -8.37 -6.60 -2.86
CA GLY A 20 -7.35 -6.69 -3.89
C GLY A 20 -5.96 -6.99 -3.32
N GLU A 21 -4.95 -6.97 -4.19
CA GLU A 21 -3.54 -7.13 -3.80
C GLU A 21 -2.80 -5.78 -3.95
N LEU A 22 -1.97 -5.42 -2.98
CA LEU A 22 -1.09 -4.25 -3.05
C LEU A 22 0.36 -4.74 -3.00
N LYS A 23 1.18 -4.32 -3.97
CA LYS A 23 2.62 -4.60 -4.00
C LYS A 23 3.38 -3.35 -3.61
N ILE A 24 4.07 -3.40 -2.47
CA ILE A 24 4.87 -2.29 -1.95
C ILE A 24 6.34 -2.70 -2.03
N VAL A 25 7.17 -1.84 -2.62
CA VAL A 25 8.62 -2.02 -2.68
C VAL A 25 9.26 -1.10 -1.64
N ILE A 26 10.07 -1.69 -0.76
CA ILE A 26 10.81 -1.01 0.29
C ILE A 26 12.29 -1.03 -0.07
N GLN A 27 12.94 0.12 0.00
CA GLN A 27 14.37 0.28 -0.18
C GLN A 27 14.89 1.24 0.89
N ASP A 28 16.04 0.93 1.49
CA ASP A 28 16.64 1.78 2.54
C ASP A 28 15.67 2.10 3.68
N GLN A 29 14.83 1.12 4.07
CA GLN A 29 13.76 1.23 5.08
C GLN A 29 12.62 2.19 4.71
N GLU A 30 12.59 2.69 3.48
CA GLU A 30 11.60 3.62 2.97
C GLU A 30 10.77 2.98 1.86
N PRO A 31 9.44 3.19 1.82
CA PRO A 31 8.65 2.76 0.69
C PRO A 31 8.96 3.63 -0.53
N VAL A 32 9.43 3.01 -1.60
CA VAL A 32 9.85 3.70 -2.84
C VAL A 32 8.84 3.54 -3.97
N ARG A 33 8.03 2.47 -3.96
CA ARG A 33 7.03 2.22 -5.00
C ARG A 33 5.84 1.46 -4.45
N ILE A 34 4.64 1.87 -4.86
CA ILE A 34 3.39 1.20 -4.53
C ILE A 34 2.70 0.89 -5.86
N GLU A 35 2.42 -0.38 -6.10
CA GLU A 35 1.67 -0.87 -7.26
C GLU A 35 0.38 -1.54 -6.76
N GLU A 36 -0.77 -1.08 -7.26
CA GLU A 36 -2.04 -1.74 -7.02
C GLU A 36 -2.22 -2.88 -8.02
N ILE A 37 -2.38 -4.09 -7.49
CA ILE A 37 -2.71 -5.28 -8.28
C ILE A 37 -4.18 -5.57 -8.00
N THR A 38 -5.07 -4.93 -8.76
CA THR A 38 -6.52 -5.16 -8.66
C THR A 38 -6.88 -6.52 -9.28
N LYS A 39 -6.51 -7.62 -8.61
CA LYS A 39 -7.07 -8.94 -8.90
C LYS A 39 -8.41 -9.04 -8.18
N SER A 40 -9.48 -8.72 -8.89
CA SER A 40 -10.84 -9.00 -8.45
C SER A 40 -11.08 -10.51 -8.55
N ILE A 41 -10.60 -11.27 -7.56
CA ILE A 41 -11.19 -12.58 -7.27
C ILE A 41 -12.55 -12.29 -6.64
N LYS A 42 -13.59 -12.18 -7.46
CA LYS A 42 -14.96 -12.31 -6.96
C LYS A 42 -15.06 -13.73 -6.40
N LEU A 43 -15.05 -13.85 -5.07
CA LEU A 43 -15.44 -15.06 -4.35
C LEU A 43 -16.95 -15.27 -4.52
#